data_AF-A0A9E1S8J2-F1
#
_entry.id   AF-A0A9E1S8J2-F1
#
_cell.length_a   1.000
_cell.length_b   1.000
_cell.length_c   1.000
_cell.angle_alpha   90.00
_cell.angle_beta   90.00
_cell.angle_gamma   90.00
#
_symmetry.space_group_name_H-M   'P 1'
#
loop_
_entity.id
_entity.type
_entity.pdbx_description
1 polymer ?
#
loop_
_entity_poly.entity_id
_entity_poly.type
_entity_poly.pdbx_seq_one_letter_code
_entity_poly.pdbx_strand_id
1 'polypeptide(L)'
;MTDKTSKDINLSDPQHIECPYHAYQALHQTGGVGRDPDIGVLVAGYDTLASLAKNTEVYSSSITEDGHGPRHMGINPEPVQDDVEEILSHAHPIVNALFTADPPVHTRHRKLIAKALSPRSVRALEPQIRAITNDLIDAFITRGSVDLLPEFAVPLPVTVIADILGVDRADIWTFKHWGDLMISGN
;
A
#
# COMPACT_ATOMS: atom_id res chain seq x y z
N MET A 1 1.59 34.41 -13.89
CA MET A 1 2.88 33.85 -14.35
C MET A 1 2.72 32.35 -14.34
N THR A 2 2.44 31.76 -15.51
CA THR A 2 2.29 30.32 -15.68
C THR A 2 3.66 29.67 -15.61
N ASP A 3 3.90 28.95 -14.53
CA ASP A 3 5.15 28.25 -14.26
C ASP A 3 5.39 27.19 -15.34
N LYS A 4 6.52 27.33 -16.05
CA LYS A 4 6.89 26.55 -17.24
C LYS A 4 7.80 25.35 -16.90
N THR A 5 7.84 24.91 -15.65
CA THR A 5 8.83 23.92 -15.19
C THR A 5 8.31 22.50 -14.96
N SER A 6 6.98 22.29 -14.84
CA SER A 6 6.45 20.93 -14.65
C SER A 6 6.33 20.20 -15.99
N LYS A 7 7.20 19.21 -16.22
CA LYS A 7 6.93 18.17 -17.21
C LYS A 7 5.86 17.24 -16.65
N ASP A 8 4.84 16.97 -17.44
CA ASP A 8 3.83 15.97 -17.09
C ASP A 8 4.45 14.56 -17.18
N ILE A 9 4.27 13.76 -16.13
CA ILE A 9 4.72 12.37 -16.00
C ILE A 9 3.50 11.54 -15.64
N ASN A 10 3.17 10.51 -16.43
CA ASN A 10 2.06 9.61 -16.13
C ASN A 10 2.58 8.33 -15.45
N LEU A 11 2.43 8.18 -14.13
CA LEU A 11 2.87 6.99 -13.39
C LEU A 11 2.04 5.74 -13.68
N SER A 12 0.85 5.87 -14.28
CA SER A 12 0.01 4.75 -14.71
C SER A 12 0.39 4.19 -16.09
N ASP A 13 1.30 4.86 -16.83
CA ASP A 13 1.82 4.35 -18.10
C ASP A 13 2.51 2.99 -17.89
N PRO A 14 2.13 1.93 -18.62
CA PRO A 14 2.76 0.61 -18.53
C PRO A 14 4.29 0.63 -18.62
N GLN A 15 4.87 1.54 -19.42
CA GLN A 15 6.32 1.66 -19.54
C GLN A 15 6.97 2.17 -18.24
N HIS A 16 6.28 3.05 -17.51
CA HIS A 16 6.74 3.52 -16.20
C HIS A 16 6.47 2.48 -15.11
N ILE A 17 5.42 1.67 -15.20
CA ILE A 17 5.18 0.56 -14.27
C ILE A 17 6.28 -0.50 -14.41
N GLU A 18 6.66 -0.84 -15.64
CA GLU A 18 7.71 -1.84 -15.90
C GLU A 18 9.10 -1.33 -15.50
N CYS A 19 9.42 -0.06 -15.80
CA CYS A 19 10.70 0.54 -15.44
C CYS A 19 10.54 2.01 -14.97
N PRO A 20 10.23 2.23 -13.68
CA PRO A 20 9.95 3.57 -13.17
C PRO A 20 11.22 4.43 -13.01
N TYR A 21 12.40 3.81 -13.01
CA TYR A 21 13.66 4.47 -12.68
C TYR A 21 14.04 5.58 -13.68
N HIS A 22 13.69 5.44 -14.96
CA HIS A 22 13.94 6.48 -15.95
C HIS A 22 13.08 7.72 -15.70
N ALA A 23 11.81 7.54 -15.34
CA ALA A 23 10.92 8.64 -14.96
C ALA A 23 11.42 9.34 -13.70
N TYR A 24 11.84 8.58 -12.68
CA TYR A 24 12.41 9.14 -11.44
C TYR A 24 13.70 9.91 -11.70
N GLN A 25 14.58 9.39 -12.56
CA GLN A 25 15.82 10.07 -12.94
C GLN A 25 15.54 11.39 -13.66
N ALA A 26 14.59 11.40 -14.60
CA ALA A 26 14.18 12.62 -15.30
C ALA A 26 13.62 13.67 -14.31
N LEU A 27 12.82 13.22 -13.33
CA LEU A 27 12.26 14.07 -12.30
C LEU A 27 13.34 14.68 -11.40
N HIS A 28 14.38 13.92 -11.02
CA HIS A 28 15.52 14.44 -10.26
C HIS A 28 16.33 15.48 -11.05
N GLN A 29 16.49 15.32 -12.36
CA GLN A 29 17.20 16.29 -13.21
C GLN A 29 16.48 17.65 -13.31
N THR A 30 15.18 17.69 -13.07
CA THR A 30 14.36 18.91 -13.12
C THR A 30 14.01 19.47 -11.74
N GLY A 31 14.76 19.08 -10.70
CA GLY A 31 14.57 19.62 -9.35
C GLY A 31 13.63 18.80 -8.46
N GLY A 32 13.20 17.62 -8.89
CA GLY A 32 12.48 16.67 -8.05
C GLY A 32 10.99 16.97 -7.88
N VAL A 33 10.41 17.87 -8.67
CA VAL A 33 8.97 18.17 -8.65
C VAL A 33 8.41 18.07 -10.06
N GLY A 34 7.25 17.44 -10.17
CA GLY A 34 6.55 17.23 -11.42
C GLY A 34 5.05 17.09 -11.19
N ARG A 35 4.33 16.76 -12.24
CA ARG A 35 2.88 16.57 -12.17
C ARG A 35 2.48 15.33 -12.94
N ASP A 36 1.60 14.57 -12.35
CA ASP A 36 0.82 13.55 -13.01
C ASP A 36 -0.57 14.11 -13.28
N PRO A 37 -1.11 13.96 -14.50
CA PRO A 37 -2.42 14.50 -14.86
C PRO A 37 -3.56 13.90 -14.02
N ASP A 38 -3.43 12.64 -13.60
CA ASP A 38 -4.47 11.86 -12.92
C ASP A 38 -4.24 11.83 -11.40
N ILE A 39 -2.99 11.89 -10.94
CA ILE A 39 -2.63 11.80 -9.51
C ILE A 39 -2.39 13.18 -8.88
N GLY A 40 -1.85 14.13 -9.64
CA GLY A 40 -1.48 15.46 -9.14
C GLY A 40 0.03 15.64 -8.93
N VAL A 41 0.44 16.27 -7.83
CA VAL A 41 1.85 16.69 -7.65
C VAL A 41 2.74 15.49 -7.32
N LEU A 42 3.81 15.33 -8.10
CA LEU A 42 4.86 14.35 -7.87
C LEU A 42 6.05 15.03 -7.19
N VAL A 43 6.59 14.37 -6.17
CA VAL A 43 7.80 14.81 -5.47
C VAL A 43 8.79 13.66 -5.42
N ALA A 44 10.04 13.93 -5.77
CA ALA A 44 11.13 12.98 -5.73
C ALA A 44 12.38 13.61 -5.11
N GLY A 45 13.08 12.80 -4.31
CA GLY A 45 14.26 13.22 -3.56
C GLY A 45 14.14 12.82 -2.11
N TYR A 46 15.16 12.14 -1.59
CA TYR A 46 15.12 11.53 -0.26
C TYR A 46 14.86 12.58 0.84
N ASP A 47 15.66 13.65 0.88
CA ASP A 47 15.55 14.66 1.95
C ASP A 47 14.21 15.39 1.91
N THR A 48 13.70 15.69 0.71
CA THR A 48 12.39 16.29 0.51
C THR A 48 11.30 15.35 1.03
N LEU A 49 11.24 14.11 0.52
CA LEU A 49 10.23 13.13 0.94
C LEU A 49 10.28 12.85 2.44
N ALA A 50 11.48 12.71 3.01
CA ALA A 50 11.65 12.49 4.45
C ALA A 50 11.19 13.69 5.29
N SER A 51 11.29 14.91 4.76
CA SER A 51 10.79 16.12 5.42
C SER A 51 9.27 16.24 5.31
N LEU A 52 8.70 15.97 4.12
CA LEU A 52 7.25 15.95 3.89
C LEU A 52 6.56 14.91 4.78
N ALA A 53 7.08 13.68 4.80
CA ALA A 53 6.51 12.57 5.57
C ALA A 53 6.51 12.79 7.10
N LYS A 54 7.35 13.71 7.61
CA LYS A 54 7.39 14.08 9.03
C LYS A 54 6.47 15.25 9.37
N ASN A 55 6.00 16.00 8.38
CA ASN A 55 5.21 17.20 8.58
C ASN A 55 3.72 16.92 8.32
N THR A 56 3.12 16.12 9.20
CA THR A 56 1.70 15.71 9.08
C THR A 56 0.71 16.82 9.37
N GLU A 57 1.15 17.96 9.93
CA GLU A 57 0.31 19.16 10.09
C GLU A 57 0.02 19.83 8.75
N VAL A 58 0.95 19.74 7.79
CA VAL A 58 0.81 20.30 6.44
C VAL A 58 0.42 19.21 5.43
N TYR A 59 1.04 18.03 5.53
CA TYR A 59 0.81 16.90 4.63
C TYR A 59 0.01 15.82 5.34
N SER A 60 -1.30 16.06 5.42
CA SER A 60 -2.27 15.18 6.07
C SER A 60 -2.36 13.81 5.39
N SER A 61 -2.36 12.76 6.21
CA SER A 61 -2.65 11.38 5.78
C SER A 61 -4.15 11.04 5.85
N SER A 62 -4.96 11.93 6.43
CA SER A 62 -6.40 11.76 6.57
C SER A 62 -7.10 11.66 5.23
N ILE A 63 -7.88 10.61 5.02
CA ILE A 63 -8.69 10.49 3.81
C ILE A 63 -10.08 11.08 4.00
N THR A 64 -10.53 11.38 5.22
CA THR A 64 -11.92 11.80 5.50
C THR A 64 -12.09 13.25 5.95
N GLU A 65 -11.02 14.02 6.14
CA GLU A 65 -11.08 15.34 6.81
C GLU A 65 -11.45 16.52 5.89
N ASP A 66 -11.49 16.30 4.58
CA ASP A 66 -11.48 17.41 3.61
C ASP A 66 -12.89 17.91 3.23
N GLY A 67 -13.96 17.40 3.87
CA GLY A 67 -15.35 17.74 3.53
C GLY A 67 -15.83 17.22 2.17
N HIS A 68 -14.98 16.50 1.44
CA HIS A 68 -15.25 15.91 0.12
C HIS A 68 -15.44 14.37 0.17
N GLY A 69 -15.70 13.82 1.37
CA GLY A 69 -15.78 12.37 1.57
C GLY A 69 -14.40 11.70 1.61
N PRO A 70 -14.36 10.36 1.69
CA PRO A 70 -13.11 9.61 1.70
C PRO A 70 -12.35 9.78 0.38
N ARG A 71 -11.12 10.30 0.43
CA ARG A 71 -10.19 10.28 -0.71
C ARG A 71 -10.02 8.83 -1.16
N HIS A 72 -10.26 8.58 -2.45
CA HIS A 72 -10.12 7.24 -3.01
C HIS A 72 -8.65 6.83 -2.94
N MET A 73 -8.41 5.65 -2.37
CA MET A 73 -7.07 5.08 -2.28
C MET A 73 -6.78 4.35 -3.60
N GLY A 74 -6.10 5.01 -4.53
CA GLY A 74 -5.75 4.44 -5.82
C GLY A 74 -5.91 5.42 -6.97
N ILE A 75 -5.53 4.98 -8.16
CA ILE A 75 -5.65 5.74 -9.39
C ILE A 75 -6.67 4.97 -10.24
N ASN A 76 -7.91 5.43 -10.25
CA ASN A 76 -8.89 5.01 -11.26
C ASN A 76 -9.33 6.26 -12.01
N PRO A 77 -8.96 6.41 -13.29
CA PRO A 77 -9.36 7.57 -14.08
C PRO A 77 -10.85 7.52 -14.45
N GLU A 78 -11.50 6.37 -14.33
CA GLU A 78 -12.92 6.21 -14.63
C GLU A 78 -13.78 6.78 -13.48
N PRO A 79 -14.85 7.53 -13.79
CA PRO A 79 -15.79 7.97 -12.77
C PRO A 79 -16.50 6.77 -12.13
N VAL A 80 -16.83 6.91 -10.84
CA VAL A 80 -17.67 5.94 -10.14
C VAL A 80 -19.01 5.83 -10.88
N GLN A 81 -19.41 4.60 -11.21
CA GLN A 81 -20.69 4.33 -11.90
C GLN A 81 -21.86 4.48 -10.91
N ASP A 82 -23.04 4.87 -11.41
CA ASP A 82 -24.22 5.16 -10.58
C ASP A 82 -24.64 3.97 -9.69
N ASP A 83 -24.49 2.74 -10.19
CA ASP A 83 -24.79 1.50 -9.46
C ASP A 83 -23.78 1.23 -8.34
N VAL A 84 -22.50 1.53 -8.57
CA VAL A 84 -21.45 1.49 -7.55
C VAL A 84 -21.72 2.52 -6.46
N GLU A 85 -22.14 3.74 -6.83
CA GLU A 85 -22.49 4.79 -5.86
C GLU A 85 -23.70 4.39 -5.01
N GLU A 86 -24.72 3.76 -5.60
CA GLU A 86 -25.86 3.20 -4.87
C GLU A 86 -25.41 2.12 -3.87
N ILE A 87 -24.54 1.19 -4.28
CA ILE A 87 -24.00 0.16 -3.38
C ILE A 87 -23.22 0.78 -2.23
N LEU A 88 -22.35 1.75 -2.52
CA LEU A 88 -21.51 2.42 -1.52
C LEU A 88 -22.34 3.26 -0.54
N SER A 89 -23.49 3.79 -0.96
CA SER A 89 -24.40 4.52 -0.06
C SER A 89 -24.97 3.67 1.07
N HIS A 90 -24.99 2.34 0.90
CA HIS A 90 -25.42 1.36 1.90
C HIS A 90 -24.24 0.70 2.63
N ALA A 91 -23.00 0.99 2.24
CA ALA A 91 -21.82 0.40 2.83
C ALA A 91 -21.51 1.00 4.21
N HIS A 92 -20.67 0.30 4.98
CA HIS A 92 -20.14 0.89 6.22
C HIS A 92 -19.28 2.11 5.88
N PRO A 93 -19.37 3.19 6.68
CA PRO A 93 -18.63 4.42 6.39
C PRO A 93 -17.13 4.14 6.41
N ILE A 94 -16.42 4.69 5.42
CA ILE A 94 -14.96 4.67 5.41
C ILE A 94 -14.47 5.54 6.56
N VAL A 95 -13.65 4.94 7.43
CA VAL A 95 -13.05 5.60 8.59
C VAL A 95 -11.54 5.54 8.51
N ASN A 96 -10.87 6.54 9.08
CA ASN A 96 -9.42 6.55 9.11
C ASN A 96 -8.85 5.38 9.93
N ALA A 97 -8.05 4.54 9.26
CA ALA A 97 -7.26 3.49 9.89
C ALA A 97 -5.93 4.06 10.42
N LEU A 98 -5.05 3.21 10.96
CA LEU A 98 -3.75 3.67 11.45
C LEU A 98 -2.95 4.44 10.38
N PHE A 99 -2.92 3.97 9.14
CA PHE A 99 -2.08 4.58 8.09
C PHE A 99 -2.74 5.77 7.38
N THR A 100 -4.06 5.97 7.56
CA THR A 100 -4.81 7.09 6.98
C THR A 100 -5.28 8.08 8.04
N ALA A 101 -4.66 8.11 9.22
CA ALA A 101 -5.04 9.02 10.30
C ALA A 101 -3.90 9.99 10.58
N ASP A 102 -4.26 11.20 10.99
CA ASP A 102 -3.35 12.16 11.61
C ASP A 102 -3.51 12.18 13.15
N PRO A 103 -2.57 12.77 13.90
CA PRO A 103 -2.76 13.02 15.33
C PRO A 103 -4.02 13.86 15.58
N PRO A 104 -4.77 13.61 16.68
CA PRO A 104 -4.47 12.67 17.76
C PRO A 104 -4.95 11.23 17.52
N VAL A 105 -5.76 10.99 16.48
CA VAL A 105 -6.35 9.67 16.19
C VAL A 105 -5.26 8.64 15.87
N HIS A 106 -4.30 9.00 15.01
CA HIS A 106 -3.12 8.19 14.73
C HIS A 106 -2.36 7.81 15.99
N THR A 107 -2.11 8.77 16.88
CA THR A 107 -1.37 8.55 18.14
C THR A 107 -2.07 7.50 19.00
N ARG A 108 -3.40 7.54 19.08
CA ARG A 108 -4.20 6.55 19.81
C ARG A 108 -4.07 5.16 19.17
N HIS A 109 -4.30 5.05 17.85
CA HIS A 109 -4.19 3.76 17.14
C HIS A 109 -2.79 3.17 17.24
N ARG A 110 -1.75 3.99 17.02
CA ARG A 110 -0.34 3.58 17.10
C ARG A 110 0.02 3.06 18.48
N LYS A 111 -0.47 3.70 19.55
CA LYS A 111 -0.22 3.26 20.94
C LYS A 111 -0.77 1.84 21.21
N LEU A 112 -1.90 1.48 20.62
CA LEU A 112 -2.50 0.15 20.79
C LEU A 112 -1.66 -0.93 20.10
N ILE A 113 -1.18 -0.66 18.89
CA ILE A 113 -0.50 -1.67 18.05
C ILE A 113 1.02 -1.72 18.31
N ALA A 114 1.64 -0.65 18.79
CA ALA A 114 3.10 -0.54 18.93
C ALA A 114 3.73 -1.66 19.78
N LYS A 115 3.02 -2.18 20.79
CA LYS A 115 3.51 -3.30 21.61
C LYS A 115 3.53 -4.62 20.82
N ALA A 116 2.52 -4.86 19.99
CA ALA A 116 2.44 -6.05 19.13
C ALA A 116 3.54 -6.05 18.06
N LEU A 117 3.94 -4.87 17.57
CA LEU A 117 4.99 -4.70 16.56
C LEU A 117 6.34 -4.25 17.13
N SER A 118 6.59 -4.48 18.42
CA SER A 118 7.88 -4.14 19.02
C SER A 118 9.03 -4.97 18.40
N PRO A 119 10.29 -4.48 18.42
CA PRO A 119 11.42 -5.26 17.90
C PRO A 119 11.56 -6.64 18.54
N ARG A 120 11.17 -6.79 19.83
CA ARG A 120 11.14 -8.08 20.50
C ARG A 120 10.04 -8.98 19.95
N SER A 121 8.84 -8.44 19.74
CA SER A 121 7.70 -9.18 19.20
C SER A 121 7.98 -9.65 17.77
N VAL A 122 8.53 -8.78 16.93
CA VAL A 122 8.92 -9.12 15.55
C VAL A 122 10.00 -10.19 15.53
N ARG A 123 11.03 -10.10 16.39
CA ARG A 123 12.05 -11.16 16.49
C ARG A 123 11.48 -12.50 16.95
N ALA A 124 10.41 -12.52 17.74
CA ALA A 124 9.77 -13.75 18.16
C ALA A 124 9.05 -14.48 17.02
N LEU A 125 8.76 -13.80 15.90
CA LEU A 125 8.16 -14.40 14.70
C LEU A 125 9.18 -15.16 13.85
N GLU A 126 10.48 -14.92 14.03
CA GLU A 126 11.54 -15.47 13.16
C GLU A 126 11.51 -17.00 13.07
N PRO A 127 11.39 -17.78 14.16
CA PRO A 127 11.34 -19.24 14.06
C PRO A 127 10.14 -19.75 13.25
N GLN A 128 8.99 -19.09 13.39
CA GLN A 128 7.77 -19.45 12.67
C GLN A 128 7.88 -19.09 11.18
N ILE A 129 8.37 -17.90 10.84
CA ILE A 129 8.62 -17.49 9.47
C ILE A 129 9.61 -18.45 8.80
N ARG A 130 10.66 -18.86 9.52
CA ARG A 130 11.63 -19.85 9.05
C ARG A 130 11.00 -21.20 8.79
N ALA A 131 10.12 -21.68 9.67
CA ALA A 131 9.39 -22.93 9.47
C ALA A 131 8.52 -22.87 8.20
N ILE A 132 7.69 -21.82 8.06
CA ILE A 132 6.84 -21.61 6.87
C ILE A 132 7.70 -21.55 5.59
N THR A 133 8.84 -20.85 5.65
CA THR A 133 9.78 -20.74 4.53
C THR A 133 10.32 -22.11 4.12
N ASN A 134 10.75 -22.93 5.08
CA ASN A 134 11.25 -24.27 4.81
C ASN A 134 10.16 -25.18 4.24
N ASP A 135 8.96 -25.18 4.82
CA ASP A 135 7.83 -25.99 4.35
C ASP A 135 7.48 -25.67 2.88
N LEU A 136 7.47 -24.38 2.51
CA LEU A 136 7.23 -23.94 1.14
C LEU A 136 8.35 -24.40 0.20
N ILE A 137 9.62 -24.29 0.62
CA ILE A 137 10.77 -24.72 -0.19
C ILE A 137 10.76 -26.24 -0.38
N ASP A 138 10.54 -27.01 0.68
CA ASP A 138 10.54 -28.47 0.66
C ASP A 138 9.47 -29.02 -0.29
N ALA A 139 8.37 -28.30 -0.51
CA ALA A 139 7.31 -28.67 -1.45
C ALA A 139 7.74 -28.65 -2.92
N PHE A 140 8.74 -27.86 -3.30
CA PHE A 140 9.20 -27.75 -4.69
C PHE A 140 10.66 -28.10 -4.93
N ILE A 141 11.49 -28.17 -3.89
CA ILE A 141 12.96 -28.29 -4.04
C ILE A 141 13.39 -29.53 -4.84
N THR A 142 12.66 -30.63 -4.72
CA THR A 142 12.95 -31.90 -5.42
C THR A 142 12.64 -31.87 -6.92
N ARG A 143 11.79 -30.93 -7.38
CA ARG A 143 11.41 -30.80 -8.80
C ARG A 143 12.48 -30.11 -9.64
N GLY A 144 13.38 -29.35 -9.00
CA GLY A 144 14.43 -28.58 -9.68
C GLY A 144 13.94 -27.31 -10.42
N SER A 145 12.63 -27.03 -10.40
CA SER A 145 12.01 -25.83 -10.95
C SER A 145 10.76 -25.44 -10.17
N VAL A 146 10.45 -24.14 -10.15
CA VAL A 146 9.31 -23.56 -9.42
C VAL A 146 8.84 -22.28 -10.12
N ASP A 147 7.53 -22.03 -10.10
CA ASP A 147 7.02 -20.67 -10.31
C ASP A 147 7.02 -19.95 -8.96
N LEU A 148 8.05 -19.12 -8.73
CA LEU A 148 8.33 -18.57 -7.41
C LEU A 148 7.20 -17.69 -6.88
N LEU A 149 6.43 -17.05 -7.77
CA LEU A 149 5.39 -16.11 -7.35
C LEU A 149 4.22 -16.83 -6.65
N PRO A 150 3.43 -17.71 -7.32
CA PRO A 150 2.31 -18.40 -6.69
C PRO A 150 2.75 -19.47 -5.70
N GLU A 151 3.94 -20.05 -5.83
CA GLU A 151 4.36 -21.17 -4.99
C GLU A 151 5.18 -20.76 -3.75
N PHE A 152 5.72 -19.52 -3.70
CA PHE A 152 6.52 -19.07 -2.55
C PHE A 152 6.25 -17.61 -2.14
N ALA A 153 6.42 -16.66 -3.06
CA ALA A 153 6.40 -15.23 -2.73
C ALA A 153 5.01 -14.72 -2.33
N VAL A 154 3.94 -15.34 -2.84
CA VAL A 154 2.57 -15.08 -2.42
C VAL A 154 2.20 -15.84 -1.14
N PRO A 155 2.38 -17.17 -1.03
CA PRO A 155 2.00 -17.92 0.17
C PRO A 155 2.69 -17.47 1.46
N LEU A 156 3.98 -17.11 1.39
CA LEU A 156 4.78 -16.78 2.57
C LEU A 156 4.21 -15.57 3.35
N PRO A 157 4.13 -14.35 2.78
CA PRO A 157 3.63 -13.20 3.51
C PRO A 157 2.15 -13.35 3.91
N VAL A 158 1.33 -14.00 3.07
CA VAL A 158 -0.08 -14.25 3.37
C VAL A 158 -0.22 -15.13 4.62
N THR A 159 0.50 -16.25 4.68
CA THR A 159 0.49 -17.15 5.84
C THR A 159 0.99 -16.45 7.11
N VAL A 160 2.06 -15.67 7.00
CA VAL A 160 2.62 -14.95 8.15
C VAL A 160 1.64 -13.91 8.71
N ILE A 161 0.97 -13.14 7.84
CA ILE A 161 -0.01 -12.15 8.27
C ILE A 161 -1.26 -12.84 8.84
N ALA A 162 -1.73 -13.92 8.21
CA ALA A 162 -2.86 -14.71 8.69
C ALA A 162 -2.60 -15.26 10.11
N ASP A 163 -1.41 -15.82 10.35
CA ASP A 163 -0.99 -16.33 11.67
C ASP A 163 -0.94 -15.18 12.71
N ILE A 164 -0.45 -13.99 12.34
CA ILE A 164 -0.45 -12.80 13.25
C ILE A 164 -1.86 -12.34 13.61
N LEU A 165 -2.79 -12.43 12.66
CA LEU A 165 -4.20 -12.03 12.83
C LEU A 165 -5.06 -13.13 13.49
N GLY A 166 -4.51 -14.32 13.71
CA GLY A 166 -5.22 -15.46 14.28
C GLY A 166 -6.24 -16.09 13.34
N VAL A 167 -6.03 -15.98 12.03
CA VAL A 167 -6.83 -16.65 11.00
C VAL A 167 -6.49 -18.14 11.00
N ASP A 168 -7.50 -19.01 10.92
CA ASP A 168 -7.27 -20.45 10.81
C ASP A 168 -6.52 -20.76 9.50
N ARG A 169 -5.58 -21.70 9.54
CA ARG A 169 -4.82 -22.12 8.36
C ARG A 169 -5.71 -22.65 7.24
N ALA A 170 -6.86 -23.24 7.58
CA ALA A 170 -7.85 -23.68 6.61
C ALA A 170 -8.46 -22.52 5.79
N ASP A 171 -8.47 -21.30 6.34
CA ASP A 171 -9.11 -20.12 5.75
C ASP A 171 -8.12 -19.17 5.07
N ILE A 172 -6.82 -19.49 5.03
CA ILE A 172 -5.77 -18.61 4.47
C ILE A 172 -6.09 -18.16 3.04
N TRP A 173 -6.59 -19.06 2.19
CA TRP A 173 -6.89 -18.73 0.80
C TRP A 173 -8.16 -17.88 0.66
N THR A 174 -9.15 -18.11 1.52
CA THR A 174 -10.33 -17.25 1.63
C THR A 174 -9.94 -15.85 2.08
N PHE A 175 -9.09 -15.76 3.12
CA PHE A 175 -8.53 -14.51 3.61
C PHE A 175 -7.76 -13.75 2.53
N LYS A 176 -6.91 -14.46 1.78
CA LYS A 176 -6.20 -13.87 0.64
C LYS A 176 -7.16 -13.35 -0.42
N HIS A 177 -8.16 -14.14 -0.78
CA HIS A 177 -9.13 -13.76 -1.81
C HIS A 177 -9.87 -12.47 -1.45
N TRP A 178 -10.30 -12.31 -0.19
CA TRP A 178 -10.88 -11.05 0.28
C TRP A 178 -9.89 -9.88 0.20
N GLY A 179 -8.63 -10.11 0.56
CA GLY A 179 -7.56 -9.12 0.42
C GLY A 179 -7.34 -8.69 -1.03
N ASP A 180 -7.31 -9.66 -1.95
CA ASP A 180 -7.19 -9.40 -3.39
C ASP A 180 -8.37 -8.55 -3.87
N LEU A 181 -9.62 -8.89 -3.50
CA LEU A 181 -10.81 -8.12 -3.87
C LEU A 181 -10.78 -6.67 -3.35
N MET A 182 -10.18 -6.42 -2.19
CA MET A 182 -10.03 -5.06 -1.67
C MET A 182 -9.03 -4.22 -2.47
N ILE A 183 -7.98 -4.84 -3.02
CA ILE A 183 -6.92 -4.14 -3.77
C ILE A 183 -7.27 -4.06 -5.26
N SER A 184 -7.90 -5.10 -5.80
CA SER A 184 -8.34 -5.20 -7.19
C SER A 184 -9.67 -4.49 -7.44
N GLY A 185 -10.18 -3.70 -6.47
CA GLY A 185 -11.40 -2.91 -6.59
C GLY A 185 -11.25 -1.70 -7.54
N ASN A 186 -10.64 -1.94 -8.70
CA ASN A 186 -10.58 -1.08 -9.87
C ASN A 186 -11.27 -1.77 -11.04
#